data_AF-A0A2G9TL49-F1
#
_entry.id   AF-A0A2G9TL49-F1
#
_cell.length_a   1.000
_cell.length_b   1.000
_cell.length_c   1.000
_cell.angle_alpha   90.00
_cell.angle_beta   90.00
_cell.angle_gamma   90.00
#
_symmetry.space_group_name_H-M   'P 1'
#
loop_
_entity.id
_entity.type
_entity.pdbx_description
1 polymer ?
#
loop_
_entity_poly.entity_id
_entity_poly.type
_entity_poly.pdbx_seq_one_letter_code
_entity_poly.pdbx_strand_id
1 'polypeptide(L)' 'MEEYTNGLEELVKRRTGLLEQAQQKADELLSELLPKSVAEELKVGRRVNAKNYKSASILYSDIVGFTSLCSESEPME' A
#
# COMPACT_ATOMS: atom_id res chain seq x y z
N MET A 1 -7.58 10.05 -40.06
CA MET A 1 -7.97 10.71 -38.80
C MET A 1 -8.51 9.68 -37.81
N GLU A 2 -9.34 8.73 -38.26
CA GLU A 2 -9.87 7.62 -37.44
C GLU A 2 -8.80 6.67 -36.86
N GLU A 3 -7.73 6.35 -37.59
CA GLU A 3 -6.66 5.49 -37.05
C GLU A 3 -5.92 6.13 -35.85
N TYR A 4 -5.76 7.45 -35.87
CA TYR A 4 -5.13 8.20 -34.78
C TYR A 4 -6.03 8.23 -33.54
N THR A 5 -7.35 8.37 -33.72
CA THR A 5 -8.31 8.34 -32.60
C THR A 5 -8.42 6.95 -31.99
N ASN A 6 -8.45 5.89 -32.81
CA ASN A 6 -8.48 4.50 -32.32
C ASN A 6 -7.22 4.15 -31.52
N GLY A 7 -6.03 4.55 -32.00
CA GLY A 7 -4.78 4.35 -31.28
C GLY A 7 -4.74 5.10 -29.94
N LEU A 8 -5.35 6.29 -29.86
CA LEU A 8 -5.44 7.04 -28.62
C LEU A 8 -6.39 6.38 -27.63
N GLU A 9 -7.55 5.90 -28.08
CA GLU A 9 -8.50 5.16 -27.24
C GLU A 9 -7.88 3.88 -26.67
N GLU A 10 -7.17 3.11 -27.49
CA GLU A 10 -6.46 1.91 -27.05
C GLU A 10 -5.37 2.24 -26.02
N LEU A 11 -4.62 3.33 -26.26
CA LEU A 11 -3.58 3.79 -25.33
C LEU A 11 -4.17 4.21 -23.97
N VAL A 12 -5.28 4.97 -23.99
CA VAL A 12 -5.99 5.39 -22.78
C VAL A 12 -6.49 4.16 -22.03
N LYS A 13 -7.19 3.23 -22.71
CA LYS A 13 -7.70 2.00 -22.11
C LYS A 13 -6.59 1.18 -21.45
N ARG A 14 -5.45 1.03 -22.12
CA ARG A 14 -4.29 0.32 -21.57
C ARG A 14 -3.73 1.01 -20.33
N ARG A 15 -3.55 2.33 -20.37
CA ARG A 15 -3.01 3.09 -19.23
C ARG A 15 -3.95 3.09 -18.03
N THR A 16 -5.26 3.26 -18.26
CA THR A 16 -6.27 3.16 -17.21
C THR A 16 -6.26 1.79 -16.56
N GLY A 17 -6.16 0.70 -17.33
CA GLY A 17 -6.06 -0.66 -16.77
C GLY A 17 -4.80 -0.88 -15.93
N LEU A 18 -3.66 -0.32 -16.33
CA LEU A 18 -2.44 -0.38 -15.51
C LEU A 18 -2.58 0.41 -14.20
N LEU A 19 -3.24 1.56 -14.23
CA LEU A 19 -3.52 2.36 -13.04
C LEU A 19 -4.47 1.62 -12.08
N GLU A 20 -5.51 0.97 -12.61
CA GLU A 20 -6.43 0.17 -11.81
C GLU A 20 -5.72 -0.99 -11.10
N GLN A 21 -4.83 -1.71 -11.80
CA GLN A 21 -4.04 -2.78 -11.20
C GLN A 21 -3.10 -2.27 -10.11
N ALA A 22 -2.43 -1.14 -10.35
CA ALA A 22 -1.55 -0.52 -9.37
C ALA A 22 -2.34 -0.05 -8.13
N GLN A 23 -3.52 0.55 -8.34
CA GLN A 23 -4.42 0.96 -7.27
C GLN A 23 -4.88 -0.22 -6.43
N GLN A 24 -5.31 -1.31 -7.07
CA GLN A 24 -5.73 -2.52 -6.36
C GLN A 24 -4.60 -3.10 -5.51
N LYS A 25 -3.39 -3.20 -6.06
CA LYS A 25 -2.23 -3.71 -5.33
C LYS A 25 -1.86 -2.82 -4.14
N ALA A 26 -1.98 -1.50 -4.29
CA ALA A 26 -1.76 -0.56 -3.20
C ALA A 26 -2.81 -0.73 -2.09
N ASP A 27 -4.09 -0.93 -2.46
CA ASP A 27 -5.18 -1.12 -1.51
C ASP A 27 -5.08 -2.46 -0.74
N GLU A 28 -4.63 -3.52 -1.40
CA GLU A 28 -4.34 -4.82 -0.78
C GLU A 28 -3.22 -4.68 0.24
N LEU A 29 -2.08 -4.11 -0.16
CA LEU A 29 -0.93 -3.90 0.73
C LEU A 29 -1.30 -3.05 1.95
N LEU A 30 -2.06 -1.97 1.75
CA LEU A 30 -2.47 -1.11 2.85
C LEU A 30 -3.35 -1.86 3.87
N SER A 31 -4.19 -2.77 3.39
CA SER A 31 -5.09 -3.59 4.22
C SER A 31 -4.34 -4.70 4.98
N GLU A 32 -3.22 -5.18 4.45
CA GLU A 32 -2.34 -6.14 5.12
C GLU A 32 -1.47 -5.48 6.20
N LEU A 33 -0.99 -4.26 5.95
CA LEU A 33 -0.08 -3.57 6.85
C LEU A 33 -0.77 -2.86 8.01
N LEU A 34 -1.99 -2.37 7.81
CA LEU A 34 -2.67 -1.50 8.77
C LEU A 34 -4.04 -2.04 9.19
N PRO A 35 -4.48 -1.76 10.43
CA PRO A 35 -5.85 -2.04 10.82
C PRO A 35 -6.84 -1.36 9.87
N LYS A 36 -7.92 -2.06 9.50
CA LYS A 36 -8.94 -1.59 8.55
C LYS A 36 -9.36 -0.13 8.77
N SER A 37 -9.59 0.29 10.02
CA SER A 37 -9.98 1.67 10.33
C SER A 37 -8.94 2.71 9.90
N VAL A 38 -7.65 2.39 10.01
CA VAL A 38 -6.54 3.28 9.64
C VAL A 38 -6.37 3.28 8.13
N ALA A 39 -6.43 2.11 7.49
CA ALA A 39 -6.32 1.99 6.03
C ALA A 39 -7.41 2.80 5.31
N GLU A 40 -8.67 2.70 5.76
CA GLU A 40 -9.77 3.45 5.16
C GLU A 40 -9.65 4.96 5.36
N GLU A 41 -9.19 5.43 6.52
CA GLU A 41 -8.91 6.86 6.76
C GLU A 41 -7.81 7.38 5.81
N LEU A 42 -6.76 6.58 5.56
CA LEU A 42 -5.66 6.95 4.66
C LEU A 42 -6.08 6.95 3.19
N LYS A 43 -6.90 5.98 2.75
CA LYS A 43 -7.40 5.91 1.36
C LYS A 43 -8.17 7.16 0.95
N VAL A 44 -8.93 7.75 1.87
CA VAL A 44 -9.67 9.00 1.60
C VAL A 44 -8.82 10.27 1.80
N GLY A 45 -7.50 10.13 1.98
CA GLY A 45 -6.57 11.24 2.16
C GLY A 45 -6.72 11.96 3.49
N ARG A 46 -7.37 11.35 4.49
CA ARG A 46 -7.53 11.95 5.81
C ARG A 46 -6.31 11.66 6.68
N ARG A 47 -5.99 12.61 7.55
CA ARG A 47 -4.96 12.43 8.56
C ARG A 47 -5.49 11.54 9.68
N VAL A 48 -4.74 10.49 10.01
CA VAL A 48 -5.05 9.60 11.13
C VAL A 48 -4.56 10.24 12.42
N ASN A 49 -5.48 10.55 13.32
CA ASN A 49 -5.15 11.12 14.63
C ASN A 49 -4.68 10.02 15.61
N ALA A 50 -3.78 10.39 16.52
CA ALA A 50 -3.40 9.52 17.63
C ALA A 50 -4.63 9.18 18.48
N LYS A 51 -4.87 7.88 18.70
CA LYS A 51 -5.99 7.38 19.52
C LYS A 51 -5.44 6.92 20.87
N ASN A 52 -6.12 7.33 21.95
CA ASN A 52 -5.86 6.80 23.29
C ASN A 52 -6.80 5.63 23.55
N TYR A 53 -6.26 4.50 23.96
CA TYR A 53 -7.02 3.30 24.32
C TYR A 53 -6.93 3.09 25.83
N LYS A 54 -8.07 2.81 26.48
CA LYS A 54 -8.14 2.56 27.93
C LYS A 54 -7.25 1.39 28.38
N SER A 55 -7.02 0.43 27.49
CA SER A 55 -6.15 -0.73 27.67
C SER A 55 -5.63 -1.17 26.31
N ALA A 56 -4.40 -1.68 26.26
CA ALA A 56 -3.76 -2.20 25.07
C ALA A 56 -2.92 -3.44 25.43
N SER A 57 -2.80 -4.37 24.49
CA SER A 57 -1.98 -5.58 24.63
C SER A 57 -0.74 -5.46 23.75
N ILE A 58 0.41 -5.93 24.24
CA ILE A 58 1.67 -5.97 23.49
C ILE A 58 1.91 -7.42 23.06
N LEU A 59 2.08 -7.63 21.75
CA LEU A 59 2.54 -8.91 21.21
C LEU A 59 4.06 -8.87 21.10
N TYR A 60 4.74 -9.78 21.79
CA TYR A 60 6.15 -10.07 21.58
C TYR A 60 6.25 -11.28 20.64
N SER A 61 6.68 -11.04 19.41
CA SER A 61 6.97 -12.09 18.44
C SER A 61 8.40 -11.93 17.97
N ASP A 62 9.16 -13.02 18.03
CA ASP A 62 10.44 -13.10 17.34
C ASP A 62 10.21 -13.62 15.93
N ILE A 63 10.98 -13.11 14.96
CA ILE A 63 10.95 -13.57 13.58
C ILE A 63 12.22 -14.38 13.37
N VAL A 64 12.07 -15.69 13.19
CA VAL A 64 13.19 -16.60 13.00
C VAL A 64 14.05 -16.12 11.83
N GLY A 65 15.33 -15.86 12.10
CA GLY A 65 16.30 -15.41 11.09
C GLY A 65 16.28 -13.91 10.77
N PHE A 66 15.42 -13.10 11.40
CA PHE A 66 15.35 -11.66 11.16
C PHE A 66 16.66 -10.95 11.51
N THR A 67 17.31 -11.35 12.62
CA THR A 67 18.62 -10.81 13.00
C THR A 67 19.67 -11.05 11.92
N SER A 68 19.70 -12.27 11.35
CA SER A 68 20.62 -12.60 10.25
C SER A 68 20.31 -11.79 9.00
N LEU A 69 19.03 -11.68 8.63
CA LEU A 69 18.59 -10.92 7.46
C LEU A 69 18.95 -9.42 7.57
N CYS A 70 18.78 -8.82 8.75
CA CYS A 70 19.18 -7.43 8.99
C CYS A 70 20.69 -7.25 9.04
N SER A 71 21.46 -8.27 9.39
CA SER A 71 22.94 -8.19 9.44
C SER A 71 23.59 -8.05 8.05
N GLU A 72 22.86 -8.42 7.00
CA GLU A 72 23.32 -8.32 5.60
C GLU A 72 22.95 -6.98 4.95
N SER A 73 22.15 -6.14 5.62
CA SER A 73 21.69 -4.86 5.10
C SER A 73 22.49 -3.71 5.71
N GLU A 74 23.09 -2.87 4.88
CA GLU A 74 23.62 -1.58 5.32
C GLU A 74 22.45 -0.62 5.60
N PRO A 75 22.52 0.23 6.65
CA PRO A 75 21.50 1.23 6.89
C PRO A 75 21.33 2.13 5.66
N MET A 76 20.10 2.30 5.17
CA MET A 76 19.83 3.31 4.16
C MET A 76 19.91 4.70 4.82
N GLU A 77 20.77 5.57 4.27
CA GLU A 77 20.84 7.01 4.63
C GLU A 77 19.60 7.79 4.17
#